data_AF-A0A427B4P3-F1
#
_entry.id   AF-A0A427B4P3-F1
#
_cell.length_a   1.000
_cell.length_b   1.000
_cell.length_c   1.000
_cell.angle_alpha   90.00
_cell.angle_beta   90.00
_cell.angle_gamma   90.00
#
_symmetry.space_group_name_H-M   'P 1'
#
loop_
_entity.id
_entity.type
_entity.pdbx_description
1 polymer ?
#
loop_
_entity_poly.entity_id
_entity_poly.type
_entity_poly.pdbx_seq_one_letter_code
_entity_poly.pdbx_strand_id
1 'polypeptide(L)'
;MAALVALGCAVVIGVIHVVWTTIFREQWARLFTADASVLRLAAAALPLVGLCELGNCPQTTGCGVLRGTARPAVGARINLLSFYLVGTPVAVGLAFQLRVGFGGLWYGLLTAQAVCVVLVLAVVLLRTDWQVEALRAKKLTNLEFPVIPEEGMGLMITGINDDDEAVQV
;
A
#
# COMPACT_ATOMS: atom_id res chain seq x y z
N MET A 1 -13.60 -2.31 4.38
CA MET A 1 -14.28 -1.25 3.61
C MET A 1 -13.31 -0.11 3.25
N ALA A 2 -12.68 0.56 4.21
CA ALA A 2 -11.72 1.66 3.94
C ALA A 2 -10.57 1.28 2.98
N ALA A 3 -10.00 0.08 3.13
CA ALA A 3 -8.92 -0.39 2.26
C ALA A 3 -9.34 -0.52 0.78
N LEU A 4 -10.58 -0.94 0.50
CA LEU A 4 -11.08 -1.05 -0.88
C LEU A 4 -11.28 0.32 -1.52
N VAL A 5 -11.81 1.29 -0.76
CA VAL A 5 -11.98 2.67 -1.23
C VAL A 5 -10.62 3.29 -1.53
N ALA A 6 -9.65 3.14 -0.63
CA ALA A 6 -8.28 3.63 -0.83
C ALA A 6 -7.63 3.01 -2.07
N LEU A 7 -7.79 1.70 -2.29
CA LEU A 7 -7.31 1.02 -3.50
C LEU A 7 -7.99 1.54 -4.77
N GLY A 8 -9.31 1.75 -4.73
CA GLY A 8 -10.05 2.34 -5.85
C GLY A 8 -9.56 3.76 -6.19
N CYS A 9 -9.40 4.62 -5.19
CA CYS A 9 -8.84 5.97 -5.38
C CYS A 9 -7.42 5.92 -5.96
N ALA A 10 -6.58 4.99 -5.49
CA ALA A 10 -5.22 4.82 -5.99
C ALA A 10 -5.18 4.44 -7.48
N VAL A 11 -6.10 3.58 -7.94
CA VAL A 11 -6.23 3.25 -9.37
C VAL A 11 -6.65 4.48 -10.18
N VAL A 12 -7.63 5.26 -9.70
CA VAL A 12 -8.08 6.48 -10.39
C VAL A 12 -6.94 7.48 -10.53
N ILE A 13 -6.18 7.72 -9.46
CA ILE A 13 -5.00 8.60 -9.47
C ILE A 13 -3.95 8.07 -10.46
N GLY A 14 -3.70 6.76 -10.45
CA GLY A 14 -2.78 6.12 -11.38
C GLY A 14 -3.18 6.32 -12.85
N VAL A 15 -4.47 6.20 -13.18
CA VAL A 15 -4.99 6.44 -14.54
C VAL A 15 -4.77 7.91 -14.94
N ILE A 16 -5.04 8.86 -14.05
CA ILE A 16 -4.77 10.28 -14.29
C ILE A 16 -3.28 10.49 -14.58
N HIS A 17 -2.40 9.83 -13.82
CA HIS A 17 -0.95 9.91 -14.02
C HIS A 17 -0.52 9.36 -15.39
N VAL A 18 -1.04 8.21 -15.81
CA VAL A 18 -0.76 7.65 -17.15
C VAL A 18 -1.15 8.62 -18.25
N VAL A 19 -2.36 9.20 -18.16
CA VAL A 19 -2.85 10.16 -19.16
C VAL A 19 -1.95 11.40 -19.18
N TRP A 20 -1.62 11.94 -18.01
CA TRP A 20 -0.77 13.10 -17.88
C TRP A 20 0.63 12.88 -18.45
N THR A 21 1.32 11.81 -18.05
CA THR A 21 2.69 11.54 -18.52
C THR A 21 2.74 11.21 -20.01
N THR A 22 1.67 10.64 -20.56
CA THR A 22 1.58 10.32 -22.00
C THR A 22 1.36 11.57 -22.83
N ILE A 23 0.45 12.47 -22.41
CA ILE A 23 0.16 13.72 -23.14
C ILE A 23 1.36 14.67 -23.11
N PHE A 24 1.98 14.85 -21.94
CA PHE A 24 3.05 15.83 -21.75
C PHE A 24 4.47 15.25 -21.95
N ARG A 25 4.59 14.06 -22.55
CA ARG A 25 5.87 13.32 -22.63
C ARG A 25 7.00 14.12 -23.28
N GLU A 26 6.70 14.92 -24.30
CA GLU A 26 7.75 15.67 -25.01
C GLU A 26 8.15 16.93 -24.24
N GLN A 27 7.18 17.62 -23.64
CA GLN A 27 7.42 18.81 -22.84
C GLN A 27 8.23 18.48 -21.60
N TRP A 28 7.93 17.36 -20.92
CA TRP A 28 8.72 16.86 -19.81
C TRP A 28 10.13 16.48 -20.23
N ALA A 29 10.30 15.73 -21.33
CA ALA A 29 11.63 15.34 -21.80
C ALA A 29 12.50 16.56 -22.18
N ARG A 30 11.91 17.60 -22.78
CA ARG A 30 12.62 18.85 -23.16
C ARG A 30 13.13 19.64 -21.97
N LEU A 31 12.53 19.48 -20.79
CA LEU A 31 12.98 20.14 -19.58
C LEU A 31 14.35 19.61 -19.10
N PHE A 32 14.64 18.33 -19.36
CA PHE A 32 15.85 17.67 -18.87
C PHE A 32 16.99 17.64 -19.88
N THR A 33 16.69 17.72 -21.18
CA THR A 33 17.72 17.64 -22.22
C THR A 33 17.35 18.42 -23.48
N ALA A 34 18.35 19.05 -24.08
CA ALA A 34 18.28 19.67 -25.41
C ALA A 34 18.77 18.72 -26.53
N ASP A 35 19.42 17.61 -26.18
CA ASP A 35 19.91 16.65 -27.17
C ASP A 35 18.74 15.81 -27.73
N ALA A 36 18.57 15.86 -29.05
CA ALA A 36 17.45 15.20 -29.74
C ALA A 36 17.44 13.68 -29.58
N SER A 37 18.61 13.05 -29.46
CA SER A 37 18.72 11.59 -29.30
C SER A 37 18.25 11.15 -27.91
N VAL A 38 18.69 11.85 -26.86
CA VAL A 38 18.30 11.59 -25.47
C VAL A 38 16.84 11.96 -25.25
N LEU A 39 16.38 13.05 -25.87
CA LEU A 39 14.99 13.48 -25.83
C LEU A 39 14.04 12.39 -26.30
N ARG A 40 14.33 11.78 -27.46
CA ARG A 40 13.48 10.74 -28.04
C ARG A 40 13.38 9.51 -27.14
N LEU A 41 14.49 9.12 -26.51
CA LEU A 41 14.53 8.02 -25.53
C LEU A 41 13.74 8.35 -24.27
N ALA A 42 13.92 9.55 -23.71
CA ALA A 42 13.20 10.00 -22.52
C ALA A 42 11.68 10.10 -22.78
N ALA A 43 11.28 10.71 -23.90
CA ALA A 43 9.87 10.82 -24.30
C ALA A 43 9.22 9.44 -24.53
N ALA A 44 9.97 8.45 -25.02
CA ALA A 44 9.48 7.08 -25.17
C ALA A 44 9.34 6.33 -23.83
N ALA A 45 10.13 6.69 -22.82
CA ALA A 45 10.04 6.11 -21.48
C ALA A 45 8.86 6.65 -20.66
N LEU A 46 8.46 7.91 -20.85
CA LEU A 46 7.41 8.57 -20.06
C LEU A 46 6.04 7.84 -20.04
N PRO A 47 5.54 7.28 -21.14
CA PRO A 47 4.36 6.42 -21.11
C PRO A 47 4.57 5.14 -20.27
N LEU A 48 5.75 4.53 -20.33
CA LEU A 48 6.11 3.36 -19.52
C LEU A 48 6.20 3.72 -18.02
N VAL A 49 6.72 4.89 -17.69
CA VAL A 49 6.72 5.44 -16.33
C VAL A 49 5.29 5.62 -15.83
N GLY A 50 4.41 6.20 -16.65
CA GLY A 50 2.99 6.33 -16.31
C GLY A 50 2.35 4.98 -15.99
N LEU A 51 2.62 3.95 -16.81
CA LEU A 51 2.15 2.58 -16.55
C LEU A 51 2.74 1.98 -15.27
N CYS A 52 4.01 2.26 -14.96
CA CYS A 52 4.61 1.84 -13.69
C CYS A 52 3.91 2.51 -12.51
N GLU A 53 3.60 3.81 -12.62
CA GLU A 53 2.91 4.58 -11.59
C GLU A 53 1.48 4.08 -11.35
N LEU A 54 0.77 3.66 -12.40
CA LEU A 54 -0.53 3.02 -12.28
C LEU A 54 -0.50 1.80 -11.34
N GLY A 55 0.56 0.99 -11.41
CA GLY A 55 0.76 -0.14 -10.48
C GLY A 55 1.33 0.29 -9.13
N ASN A 56 2.14 1.35 -9.10
CA ASN A 56 2.76 1.87 -7.89
C ASN A 56 1.74 2.43 -6.89
N CYS A 57 0.70 3.15 -7.35
CA CYS A 57 -0.29 3.72 -6.44
C CYS A 57 -1.07 2.64 -5.64
N PRO A 58 -1.62 1.57 -6.25
CA PRO A 58 -2.25 0.48 -5.51
C PRO A 58 -1.25 -0.33 -4.67
N GLN A 59 -0.03 -0.55 -5.16
CA GLN A 59 1.01 -1.25 -4.40
C GLN A 59 1.40 -0.50 -3.12
N THR A 60 1.64 0.80 -3.20
CA THR A 60 2.01 1.64 -2.05
C THR A 60 0.87 1.73 -1.05
N THR A 61 -0.37 1.82 -1.53
CA THR A 61 -1.58 1.76 -0.72
C THR A 61 -1.70 0.41 0.00
N GLY A 62 -1.54 -0.70 -0.71
CA GLY A 62 -1.58 -2.05 -0.14
C GLY A 62 -0.47 -2.29 0.88
N CYS A 63 0.76 -1.82 0.60
CA CYS A 63 1.85 -1.81 1.57
C CYS A 63 1.52 -0.93 2.79
N GLY A 64 0.83 0.19 2.60
CA GLY A 64 0.31 1.04 3.67
C GLY A 64 -0.67 0.29 4.57
N VAL A 65 -1.60 -0.46 3.99
CA VAL A 65 -2.54 -1.34 4.71
C VAL A 65 -1.79 -2.42 5.49
N LEU A 66 -0.78 -3.06 4.89
CA LEU A 66 0.05 -4.06 5.57
C LEU A 66 0.82 -3.45 6.75
N ARG A 67 1.37 -2.24 6.59
CA ARG A 67 2.01 -1.51 7.68
C ARG A 67 1.01 -1.18 8.79
N GLY A 68 -0.18 -0.70 8.43
CA GLY A 68 -1.26 -0.39 9.37
C GLY A 68 -1.77 -1.61 10.15
N THR A 69 -1.67 -2.81 9.58
CA THR A 69 -1.99 -4.09 10.26
C THR A 69 -0.77 -4.74 10.94
N ALA A 70 0.30 -3.97 11.20
CA ALA A 70 1.53 -4.44 11.83
C ALA A 70 2.21 -5.61 11.09
N ARG A 71 2.12 -5.64 9.75
CA ARG A 71 2.77 -6.63 8.86
C ARG A 71 3.64 -6.00 7.77
N PRO A 72 4.56 -5.06 8.10
CA PRO A 72 5.43 -4.40 7.12
C PRO A 72 6.36 -5.39 6.37
N ALA A 73 6.82 -6.44 7.04
CA ALA A 73 7.79 -7.39 6.50
C ALA A 73 7.27 -8.14 5.26
N VAL A 74 5.95 -8.35 5.16
CA VAL A 74 5.35 -9.03 4.01
C VAL A 74 5.52 -8.19 2.74
N GLY A 75 5.19 -6.90 2.81
CA GLY A 75 5.36 -5.98 1.67
C GLY A 75 6.82 -5.83 1.26
N ALA A 76 7.73 -5.72 2.23
CA ALA A 76 9.17 -5.62 1.95
C ALA A 76 9.72 -6.86 1.25
N ARG A 77 9.33 -8.07 1.70
CA ARG A 77 9.73 -9.33 1.07
C ARG A 77 9.21 -9.44 -0.36
N ILE A 78 7.94 -9.10 -0.59
CA ILE A 78 7.35 -9.12 -1.93
C ILE A 78 8.11 -8.17 -2.86
N ASN A 79 8.38 -6.94 -2.41
CA ASN A 79 9.11 -5.96 -3.22
C ASN A 79 10.51 -6.44 -3.59
N LEU A 80 11.27 -6.98 -2.63
CA LEU A 80 12.60 -7.53 -2.91
C LEU A 80 12.54 -8.69 -3.90
N LEU A 81 11.62 -9.64 -3.72
CA LEU A 81 11.50 -10.79 -4.62
C LEU A 81 11.10 -10.34 -6.03
N SER A 82 10.13 -9.44 -6.17
CA SER A 82 9.66 -8.97 -7.47
C SER A 82 10.76 -8.23 -8.24
N PHE A 83 11.50 -7.34 -7.59
CA PHE A 83 12.55 -6.57 -8.26
C PHE A 83 13.80 -7.39 -8.57
N TYR A 84 14.29 -8.18 -7.62
CA TYR A 84 15.56 -8.90 -7.79
C TYR A 84 15.41 -10.24 -8.50
N LEU A 85 14.35 -11.02 -8.21
CA LEU A 85 14.18 -12.35 -8.80
C LEU A 85 13.42 -12.35 -10.13
N VAL A 86 12.64 -11.31 -10.42
CA VAL A 86 11.85 -11.23 -11.66
C VAL A 86 12.27 -10.04 -12.50
N GLY A 87 12.26 -8.83 -11.93
CA GLY A 87 12.59 -7.59 -12.61
C GLY A 87 13.98 -7.59 -13.23
N THR A 88 15.01 -7.86 -12.41
CA THR A 88 16.40 -7.89 -12.84
C THR A 88 16.67 -8.89 -13.96
N PRO A 89 16.29 -10.19 -13.87
CA PRO A 89 16.55 -11.13 -14.95
C PRO A 89 15.78 -10.78 -16.24
N VAL A 90 14.55 -10.26 -16.14
CA VAL A 90 13.80 -9.79 -17.31
C VAL A 90 14.47 -8.57 -17.93
N ALA A 91 14.88 -7.59 -17.13
CA ALA A 91 15.60 -6.40 -17.59
C ALA A 91 16.89 -6.77 -18.32
N VAL A 92 17.71 -7.64 -17.73
CA VAL A 92 18.98 -8.09 -18.31
C VAL A 92 18.72 -8.90 -19.59
N GLY A 93 17.76 -9.82 -19.56
CA GLY A 93 17.39 -10.63 -20.73
C GLY A 93 16.91 -9.79 -21.92
N LEU A 94 16.03 -8.80 -21.68
CA LEU A 94 15.54 -7.95 -22.75
C LEU A 94 16.61 -6.96 -23.24
N ALA A 95 17.38 -6.36 -22.31
CA ALA A 95 18.37 -5.36 -22.66
C ALA A 95 19.54 -5.97 -23.46
N PHE A 96 20.06 -7.12 -23.03
CA PHE A 96 21.30 -7.69 -23.55
C PHE A 96 21.08 -8.87 -24.51
N GLN A 97 20.27 -9.88 -24.16
CA GLN A 97 20.04 -11.05 -25.04
C GLN A 97 19.19 -10.68 -26.25
N LEU A 98 18.08 -9.96 -26.04
CA LEU A 98 17.19 -9.52 -27.13
C LEU A 98 17.64 -8.20 -27.78
N ARG A 99 18.73 -7.60 -27.28
CA ARG A 99 19.31 -6.33 -27.78
C ARG A 99 18.30 -5.18 -27.90
N VAL A 100 17.28 -5.17 -27.04
CA VAL A 100 16.29 -4.07 -26.94
C VAL A 100 16.92 -2.85 -26.26
N GLY A 101 18.05 -3.02 -25.55
CA GLY A 101 18.81 -1.94 -24.92
C GLY A 101 17.98 -1.21 -23.86
N PHE A 102 17.87 0.12 -24.00
CA PHE A 102 17.17 0.98 -23.06
C PHE A 102 15.71 0.60 -22.83
N GLY A 103 14.97 0.23 -23.88
CA GLY A 103 13.58 -0.19 -23.74
C GLY A 103 13.43 -1.46 -22.89
N GLY A 104 14.39 -2.38 -23.00
CA GLY A 104 14.40 -3.62 -22.23
C GLY A 104 14.48 -3.40 -20.72
N LEU A 105 15.22 -2.36 -20.30
CA LEU A 105 15.32 -1.99 -18.88
C LEU A 105 13.97 -1.49 -18.33
N TRP A 106 13.25 -0.67 -19.10
CA TRP A 106 11.91 -0.20 -18.72
C TRP A 106 10.88 -1.32 -18.67
N TYR A 107 10.93 -2.26 -19.62
CA TYR A 107 10.05 -3.43 -19.58
C TYR A 107 10.35 -4.35 -18.39
N GLY A 108 11.62 -4.50 -18.02
CA GLY A 108 12.02 -5.20 -16.79
C GLY A 108 11.50 -4.51 -15.52
N LEU A 109 11.57 -3.18 -15.45
CA LEU A 109 10.98 -2.41 -14.36
C LEU A 109 9.45 -2.57 -14.32
N LEU A 110 8.79 -2.49 -15.47
CA LEU A 110 7.33 -2.65 -15.57
C LEU A 110 6.88 -4.04 -15.11
N THR A 111 7.60 -5.09 -15.49
CA THR A 111 7.31 -6.46 -15.04
C THR A 111 7.55 -6.64 -13.56
N ALA A 112 8.65 -6.10 -13.00
CA ALA A 112 8.89 -6.10 -11.56
C ALA A 112 7.70 -5.49 -10.80
N GLN A 113 7.23 -4.34 -11.28
CA GLN A 113 6.18 -3.59 -10.62
C GLN A 113 4.81 -4.26 -10.77
N ALA A 114 4.53 -4.84 -11.94
CA ALA A 114 3.32 -5.64 -12.18
C ALA A 114 3.26 -6.86 -11.23
N VAL A 115 4.36 -7.57 -11.06
CA VAL A 115 4.43 -8.71 -10.13
C VAL A 115 4.24 -8.23 -8.69
N CYS A 116 4.90 -7.13 -8.32
CA CYS A 116 4.82 -6.61 -6.96
C CYS A 116 3.41 -6.14 -6.59
N VAL A 117 2.74 -5.36 -7.44
CA VAL A 117 1.36 -4.93 -7.18
C VAL A 117 0.41 -6.11 -7.10
N VAL A 118 0.50 -7.08 -8.00
CA VAL A 118 -0.38 -8.27 -8.00
C VAL A 118 -0.21 -9.05 -6.69
N LEU A 119 1.02 -9.30 -6.26
CA LEU A 119 1.29 -10.04 -5.03
C LEU A 119 0.83 -9.29 -3.78
N VAL A 120 1.10 -7.98 -3.70
CA VAL A 120 0.65 -7.14 -2.57
C VAL A 120 -0.88 -7.12 -2.50
N LEU A 121 -1.55 -6.90 -3.64
CA LEU A 121 -3.02 -6.89 -3.69
C LEU A 121 -3.60 -8.27 -3.37
N ALA A 122 -3.00 -9.36 -3.85
CA ALA A 122 -3.43 -10.71 -3.51
C ALA A 122 -3.35 -10.96 -1.99
N VAL A 123 -2.29 -10.50 -1.32
CA VAL A 123 -2.19 -10.61 0.15
C VAL A 123 -3.26 -9.76 0.84
N VAL A 124 -3.44 -8.52 0.42
CA VAL A 124 -4.39 -7.60 1.07
C VAL A 124 -5.85 -8.03 0.83
N LEU A 125 -6.19 -8.53 -0.35
CA LEU A 125 -7.56 -8.88 -0.72
C LEU A 125 -7.94 -10.32 -0.37
N LEU A 126 -7.02 -11.28 -0.52
CA LEU A 126 -7.34 -12.71 -0.39
C LEU A 126 -6.83 -13.34 0.92
N ARG A 127 -5.75 -12.80 1.51
CA ARG A 127 -5.13 -13.38 2.71
C ARG A 127 -5.40 -12.60 3.99
N THR A 128 -5.97 -11.40 3.90
CA THR A 128 -6.24 -10.55 5.07
C THR A 128 -7.67 -10.77 5.54
N ASP A 129 -7.82 -11.52 6.63
CA ASP A 129 -9.10 -11.60 7.35
C ASP A 129 -9.28 -10.34 8.22
N TRP A 130 -10.18 -9.47 7.78
CA TRP A 130 -10.46 -8.21 8.45
C TRP A 130 -11.06 -8.39 9.85
N GLN A 131 -11.73 -9.50 10.15
CA GLN A 131 -12.26 -9.78 11.48
C GLN A 131 -11.12 -10.11 12.46
N VAL A 132 -10.18 -10.94 12.01
CA VAL A 132 -8.99 -11.28 12.80
C VAL A 132 -8.13 -10.03 13.04
N GLU A 133 -7.94 -9.19 12.03
CA GLU A 133 -7.17 -7.95 12.20
C GLU A 133 -7.86 -6.93 13.10
N ALA A 134 -9.19 -6.81 13.03
CA ALA A 134 -9.95 -5.96 13.94
C ALA A 134 -9.82 -6.45 15.40
N LEU A 135 -9.88 -7.76 15.61
CA LEU A 135 -9.69 -8.35 16.95
C LEU A 135 -8.25 -8.15 17.44
N ARG A 136 -7.26 -8.29 16.56
CA ARG A 136 -5.85 -8.06 16.88
C ARG A 136 -5.59 -6.60 17.22
N ALA A 137 -6.19 -5.66 16.50
CA ALA A 137 -6.14 -4.24 16.81
C ALA A 137 -6.73 -3.95 18.20
N LYS A 138 -7.91 -4.52 18.52
CA LYS A 138 -8.56 -4.37 19.84
C LYS A 138 -7.70 -4.91 20.98
N LYS A 139 -7.03 -6.04 20.78
CA LYS A 139 -6.09 -6.62 21.77
C LYS A 139 -4.86 -5.75 21.97
N LEU A 140 -4.31 -5.17 20.90
CA LEU A 140 -3.12 -4.31 20.96
C LEU A 140 -3.39 -2.95 21.64
N THR A 141 -4.64 -2.48 21.61
CA THR A 141 -5.02 -1.21 22.26
C THR A 141 -5.45 -1.36 23.72
N ASN A 142 -5.37 -2.55 24.33
CA ASN A 142 -5.79 -2.80 25.73
C ASN A 142 -7.20 -2.27 26.06
N LEU A 143 -8.12 -2.27 25.10
CA LEU A 143 -9.55 -2.09 25.40
C LEU A 143 -10.12 -3.41 25.94
N GLU A 144 -9.59 -3.85 27.08
CA GLU A 144 -10.43 -4.51 28.08
C GLU A 144 -11.44 -3.44 28.49
N PHE A 145 -12.68 -3.53 27.97
CA PHE A 145 -13.76 -3.00 28.79
C PHE A 145 -13.66 -3.79 30.09
N PRO A 146 -13.54 -3.14 31.27
CA PRO A 146 -13.72 -3.88 32.49
C PRO A 146 -15.07 -4.59 32.32
N VAL A 147 -15.04 -5.91 32.26
CA VAL A 147 -16.23 -6.70 32.53
C VAL A 147 -16.48 -6.39 34.00
N ILE A 148 -17.25 -5.34 34.26
CA ILE A 148 -17.74 -5.06 35.60
C ILE A 148 -18.55 -6.32 35.94
N PRO A 149 -18.09 -7.16 36.88
CA PRO A 149 -18.91 -8.26 37.34
C PRO A 149 -20.17 -7.62 37.92
N GLU A 150 -21.36 -8.08 37.54
CA GLU A 150 -22.61 -7.52 38.11
C GLU A 150 -22.64 -7.57 39.65
N GLU A 151 -21.82 -8.42 40.26
CA GLU A 151 -21.62 -8.51 41.72
C GLU A 151 -20.98 -7.24 42.34
N GLY A 152 -20.24 -6.44 41.59
CA GLY A 152 -19.59 -5.21 42.09
C GLY A 152 -20.51 -3.97 42.11
N MET A 153 -21.61 -3.99 41.35
CA MET A 153 -22.55 -2.86 41.25
C MET A 153 -23.55 -2.85 42.41
N GLY A 154 -23.87 -4.01 42.98
CA GLY A 154 -24.74 -4.11 44.17
C GLY A 154 -24.09 -3.63 45.47
N LEU A 155 -22.75 -3.77 45.59
CA LEU A 155 -21.98 -3.38 46.78
C LEU A 155 -21.75 -1.87 46.88
N MET A 156 -21.72 -1.15 45.76
CA MET A 156 -21.68 0.32 45.77
C MET A 156 -23.04 0.95 46.11
N ILE A 157 -24.16 0.30 45.80
CA ILE A 157 -25.50 0.82 46.13
C ILE A 157 -25.84 0.60 47.61
N THR A 158 -25.34 -0.48 48.23
CA THR A 158 -25.57 -0.74 49.66
C THR A 158 -24.72 0.14 50.57
N GLY A 159 -23.50 0.52 50.18
CA GLY A 159 -22.65 1.42 50.97
C GLY A 159 -23.10 2.89 50.97
N ILE A 160 -24.01 3.30 50.08
CA ILE A 160 -24.53 4.68 50.03
C ILE A 160 -25.73 4.86 50.97
N ASN A 161 -26.44 3.79 51.33
CA ASN A 161 -27.65 3.89 52.16
C ASN A 161 -27.39 3.89 53.68
N ASP A 162 -26.22 3.45 54.15
CA ASP A 162 -25.93 3.36 55.60
C ASP A 162 -25.35 4.66 56.19
N ASP A 163 -24.90 5.63 55.37
CA ASP A 163 -24.26 6.86 55.84
C ASP A 163 -25.20 8.07 55.97
N ASP A 164 -26.46 7.97 55.56
CA ASP A 164 -27.42 9.09 55.54
C ASP A 164 -28.42 9.12 56.73
N GLU A 165 -28.29 8.22 57.71
CA GLU A 165 -29.20 8.15 58.87
C GLU A 165 -28.58 8.59 60.22
N ALA A 166 -27.41 9.22 60.22
CA ALA A 166 -26.68 9.53 61.46
C ALA A 166 -26.19 10.98 61.63
N VAL A 167 -26.97 12.01 61.28
CA VAL A 167 -26.80 13.36 61.89
C VAL A 167 -28.15 14.09 62.00
N GLN A 168 -28.90 13.81 63.07
CA GLN A 168 -29.91 14.70 63.63
C GLN A 168 -29.35 15.31 64.93
N VAL A 169 -28.97 16.59 64.89
CA VAL A 169 -28.99 17.54 66.02
C VAL A 169 -29.30 18.93 65.48
#